data_AF-A0A4P9YYB1-F1
#
_entry.id   AF-A0A4P9YYB1-F1
#
_cell.length_a   1.000
_cell.length_b   1.000
_cell.length_c   1.000
_cell.angle_alpha   90.00
_cell.angle_beta   90.00
_cell.angle_gamma   90.00
#
_symmetry.space_group_name_H-M   'P 1'
#
loop_
_entity.id
_entity.type
_entity.pdbx_description
1 polymer ?
#
loop_
_entity_poly.entity_id
_entity_poly.type
_entity_poly.pdbx_seq_one_letter_code
_entity_poly.pdbx_strand_id
1 'polypeptide(L)'
;MPGDFKLLFILLYLLRLLLALAPGYVHPDEFFQSPEISAGHVLDVRNWVPWEYDATYPCRSILFPMASCCLSHIGELIVMAAVDYAIYRICRLNTQDPWRPMLVVASSYAVAVYHTRSFSNTIESILIGFVLWSFFDLVRHGLGKRAAPSYPLVRRTALLGSLMMVGLFARITMVFFCIPIVLAFCYVVDQRSGRRAAGSW
;
A
#
# COMPACT_ATOMS: atom_id res chain seq x y z
N MET A 1 10.62 -6.86 -29.29
CA MET A 1 11.20 -6.10 -28.18
C MET A 1 10.40 -6.15 -26.86
N PRO A 2 10.00 -7.33 -26.33
CA PRO A 2 9.52 -7.47 -24.94
C PRO A 2 10.58 -8.02 -23.95
N GLY A 3 11.78 -8.36 -24.41
CA GLY A 3 12.87 -8.92 -23.58
C GLY A 3 13.60 -7.87 -22.75
N ASP A 4 13.88 -6.72 -23.34
CA ASP A 4 14.74 -5.67 -22.75
C ASP A 4 14.13 -5.09 -21.47
N PHE A 5 12.81 -4.89 -21.46
CA PHE A 5 12.08 -4.40 -20.29
C PHE A 5 12.10 -5.36 -19.10
N LYS A 6 12.08 -6.68 -19.36
CA LYS A 6 12.14 -7.68 -18.30
C LYS A 6 13.52 -7.72 -17.67
N LEU A 7 14.57 -7.67 -18.48
CA LEU A 7 15.95 -7.63 -17.99
C LEU A 7 16.17 -6.37 -17.16
N LEU A 8 15.76 -5.21 -17.66
CA LEU A 8 15.86 -3.95 -16.93
C LEU A 8 15.11 -4.00 -15.59
N PHE A 9 13.91 -4.57 -15.58
CA PHE A 9 13.13 -4.73 -14.34
C PHE A 9 13.86 -5.63 -13.34
N ILE A 10 14.39 -6.77 -13.77
CA ILE A 10 15.16 -7.68 -12.92
C ILE A 10 16.40 -6.96 -12.35
N LEU A 11 17.13 -6.21 -13.17
CA LEU A 11 18.30 -5.45 -12.71
C LEU A 11 17.93 -4.38 -11.68
N LEU A 12 16.84 -3.63 -11.91
CA LEU A 12 16.35 -2.64 -10.95
C LEU A 12 15.85 -3.30 -9.65
N TYR A 13 15.21 -4.47 -9.75
CA TYR A 13 14.76 -5.22 -8.59
C TYR A 13 15.94 -5.76 -7.76
N LEU A 14 16.99 -6.26 -8.41
CA LEU A 14 18.24 -6.65 -7.74
C LEU A 14 18.92 -5.45 -7.08
N LEU A 15 18.96 -4.30 -7.75
CA LEU A 15 19.49 -3.07 -7.17
C LEU A 15 18.72 -2.68 -5.90
N ARG A 16 17.39 -2.76 -5.91
CA ARG A 16 16.55 -2.50 -4.73
C ARG A 16 16.84 -3.47 -3.58
N LEU A 17 17.02 -4.76 -3.89
CA LEU A 17 17.39 -5.76 -2.89
C LEU A 17 18.74 -5.41 -2.24
N LEU A 18 19.73 -5.00 -3.05
CA LEU A 18 21.02 -4.56 -2.55
C LEU A 18 20.90 -3.31 -1.68
N LEU A 19 20.07 -2.33 -2.07
CA LEU A 19 19.83 -1.11 -1.29
C LEU A 19 19.08 -1.37 0.03
N ALA A 20 18.15 -2.33 0.06
CA ALA A 20 17.45 -2.75 1.26
C ALA A 20 18.39 -3.45 2.27
N LEU A 21 19.35 -4.23 1.75
CA LEU A 21 20.37 -4.90 2.56
C LEU A 21 21.54 -4.00 2.98
N ALA A 22 21.76 -2.90 2.28
CA ALA A 22 22.82 -1.95 2.62
C ALA A 22 22.53 -1.25 3.96
N PRO A 23 23.55 -0.88 4.74
CA PRO A 23 23.37 0.03 5.87
C PRO A 23 22.99 1.42 5.33
N GLY A 24 21.75 1.85 5.59
CA GLY A 24 21.21 3.13 5.12
C GLY A 24 20.91 4.07 6.28
N TYR A 25 20.89 5.36 6.00
CA TYR A 25 20.45 6.38 6.95
C TYR A 25 19.00 6.12 7.35
N VAL A 26 18.77 5.76 8.61
CA VAL A 26 17.43 5.66 9.19
C VAL A 26 16.94 7.08 9.45
N HIS A 27 15.72 7.39 9.01
CA HIS A 27 15.15 8.71 9.25
C HIS A 27 15.14 9.00 10.76
N PRO A 28 15.54 10.20 11.22
CA PRO A 28 15.65 10.51 12.64
C PRO A 28 14.39 10.15 13.43
N ASP A 29 13.22 10.54 12.91
CA ASP A 29 11.93 10.25 13.56
C ASP A 29 11.68 8.75 13.75
N GLU A 30 12.15 7.90 12.83
CA GLU A 30 11.98 6.45 12.94
C GLU A 30 12.98 5.83 13.90
N PHE A 31 14.20 6.39 13.98
CA PHE A 31 15.20 6.01 14.97
C PHE A 31 14.73 6.32 16.41
N PHE A 32 14.18 7.51 16.64
CA PHE A 32 13.68 7.92 17.96
C PHE A 32 12.38 7.21 18.37
N GLN A 33 11.57 6.74 17.40
CA GLN A 33 10.28 6.09 17.68
C GLN A 33 10.35 4.56 17.81
N SER A 34 11.38 3.88 17.27
CA SER A 34 11.40 2.40 17.26
C SER A 34 12.68 1.76 17.82
N PRO A 35 13.85 1.84 17.16
CA PRO A 35 15.02 1.05 17.55
C PRO A 35 15.67 1.53 18.84
N GLU A 36 15.65 2.83 19.13
CA GLU A 36 16.28 3.36 20.35
C GLU A 36 15.60 2.86 21.62
N ILE A 37 14.27 2.85 21.65
CA ILE A 37 13.47 2.36 22.79
C ILE A 37 13.69 0.85 22.96
N SER A 38 13.60 0.10 21.85
CA SER A 38 13.80 -1.36 21.86
C SER A 38 15.23 -1.76 22.23
N ALA A 39 16.25 -0.99 21.82
CA ALA A 39 17.64 -1.28 22.11
C ALA A 39 17.96 -1.26 23.62
N GLY A 40 17.36 -0.34 24.39
CA GLY A 40 17.54 -0.35 25.85
C GLY A 40 16.93 -1.59 26.50
N HIS A 41 15.79 -2.07 26.02
CA HIS A 41 15.15 -3.27 26.55
C HIS A 41 15.81 -4.59 26.12
N VAL A 42 16.36 -4.66 24.90
CA VAL A 42 16.94 -5.89 24.33
C VAL A 42 18.44 -6.01 24.59
N LEU A 43 19.17 -4.90 24.45
CA LEU A 43 20.64 -4.87 24.51
C LEU A 43 21.17 -4.30 25.84
N ASP A 44 20.27 -3.92 26.77
CA ASP A 44 20.61 -3.33 28.08
C ASP A 44 21.52 -2.08 27.97
N VAL A 45 21.31 -1.28 26.92
CA VAL A 45 22.07 -0.05 26.66
C VAL A 45 21.34 1.15 27.24
N ARG A 46 22.09 2.12 27.80
CA ARG A 46 21.53 3.40 28.21
C ARG A 46 20.88 4.12 27.03
N ASN A 47 19.57 4.30 27.08
CA ASN A 47 18.77 5.04 26.12
C ASN A 47 17.87 6.05 26.83
N TRP A 48 17.34 7.01 26.08
CA TRP A 48 16.34 7.96 26.60
C TRP A 48 14.96 7.51 26.13
N VAL A 49 14.10 7.10 27.07
CA VAL A 49 12.73 6.69 26.74
C VAL A 49 11.86 7.95 26.63
N PRO A 50 11.26 8.24 25.46
CA PRO A 50 10.34 9.36 25.34
C PRO A 50 9.13 9.16 26.24
N TRP A 51 8.57 10.28 26.72
CA TRP A 51 7.37 10.31 27.55
C TRP A 51 6.17 9.54 26.97
N GLU A 52 6.13 9.33 25.64
CA GLU A 52 5.09 8.58 24.96
C GLU A 52 5.03 7.08 25.32
N TYR A 53 6.17 6.55 25.77
CA TYR A 53 6.36 5.16 26.18
C TYR A 53 6.60 5.03 27.70
N ASP A 54 6.30 6.09 28.47
CA ASP A 54 6.42 6.04 29.91
C ASP A 54 5.47 4.96 30.50
N ALA A 55 5.96 4.21 31.48
CA ALA A 55 5.22 3.11 32.09
C ALA A 55 4.04 3.63 32.95
N THR A 56 4.13 4.87 33.43
CA THR A 56 3.12 5.48 34.30
C THR A 56 1.90 5.96 33.52
N TYR A 57 2.12 6.55 32.33
CA TYR A 57 1.07 7.08 31.46
C TYR A 57 1.36 6.75 29.98
N PRO A 58 1.30 5.47 29.58
CA PRO A 58 1.65 5.07 28.23
C PRO A 58 0.61 5.61 27.24
N CYS A 59 1.05 6.39 26.26
CA CYS A 59 0.19 6.84 25.16
C CYS A 59 0.47 6.09 23.84
N ARG A 60 1.55 5.29 23.79
CA ARG A 60 1.88 4.39 22.68
C ARG A 60 2.22 2.98 23.13
N SER A 61 1.95 2.01 22.26
CA SER A 61 2.34 0.61 22.47
C SER A 61 3.76 0.35 21.98
N ILE A 62 4.56 -0.29 22.84
CA ILE A 62 5.95 -0.71 22.52
C ILE A 62 6.03 -1.91 21.57
N LEU A 63 4.89 -2.59 21.30
CA LEU A 63 4.84 -3.75 20.41
C LEU A 63 5.25 -3.43 18.97
N PHE A 64 4.85 -2.26 18.47
CA PHE A 64 5.20 -1.83 17.12
C PHE A 64 6.71 -1.58 16.97
N PRO A 65 7.36 -0.78 17.85
CA PRO A 65 8.81 -0.64 17.90
C PRO A 65 9.58 -1.97 17.89
N MET A 66 9.17 -2.90 18.75
CA MET A 66 9.80 -4.22 18.88
C MET A 66 9.63 -5.08 17.63
N ALA A 67 8.43 -5.07 17.03
CA ALA A 67 8.16 -5.80 15.80
C ALA A 67 8.98 -5.25 14.61
N SER A 68 9.10 -3.92 14.50
CA SER A 68 9.87 -3.26 13.45
C SER A 68 11.37 -3.58 13.52
N CYS A 69 11.94 -3.73 14.72
CA CYS A 69 13.35 -4.12 14.90
C CYS A 69 13.64 -5.54 14.38
N CYS A 70 12.71 -6.47 14.55
CA CYS A 70 12.86 -7.87 14.12
C CYS A 70 12.57 -8.07 12.62
N LEU A 71 11.85 -7.16 11.98
CA LEU A 71 11.38 -7.30 10.60
C LEU A 71 12.23 -6.57 9.56
N SER A 72 13.24 -5.80 9.98
CA SER A 72 13.84 -4.69 9.20
C SER A 72 14.03 -5.01 7.70
N HIS A 73 14.78 -6.04 7.33
CA HIS A 73 15.09 -6.25 5.90
C HIS A 73 14.10 -7.14 5.12
N ILE A 74 13.49 -8.12 5.78
CA ILE A 74 12.55 -9.05 5.11
C ILE A 74 11.18 -8.38 4.94
N GLY A 75 10.75 -7.60 5.92
CA GLY A 75 9.49 -6.85 5.88
C GLY A 75 9.46 -5.85 4.73
N GLU A 76 10.55 -5.11 4.52
CA GLU A 76 10.69 -4.15 3.42
C GLU A 76 10.58 -4.81 2.03
N LEU A 77 11.16 -6.02 1.87
CA LEU A 77 11.05 -6.77 0.63
C LEU A 77 9.62 -7.24 0.36
N ILE A 78 8.93 -7.72 1.40
CA ILE A 78 7.51 -8.14 1.31
C ILE A 78 6.64 -6.94 0.93
N VAL A 79 6.92 -5.79 1.53
CA VAL A 79 6.23 -4.52 1.26
C VAL A 79 6.39 -4.09 -0.20
N MET A 80 7.63 -4.07 -0.72
CA MET A 80 7.88 -3.76 -2.13
C MET A 80 7.15 -4.73 -3.06
N ALA A 81 7.27 -6.03 -2.77
CA ALA A 81 6.60 -7.07 -3.55
C ALA A 81 5.07 -6.93 -3.54
N ALA A 82 4.48 -6.49 -2.42
CA ALA A 82 3.04 -6.28 -2.32
C ALA A 82 2.55 -5.13 -3.20
N VAL A 83 3.30 -4.02 -3.29
CA VAL A 83 2.97 -2.90 -4.19
C VAL A 83 3.13 -3.30 -5.65
N ASP A 84 4.24 -3.94 -6.00
CA ASP A 84 4.48 -4.47 -7.35
C ASP A 84 3.39 -5.48 -7.76
N TYR A 85 2.94 -6.32 -6.83
CA TYR A 85 1.83 -7.24 -7.02
C TYR A 85 0.51 -6.53 -7.28
N ALA A 86 0.16 -5.50 -6.50
CA ALA A 86 -1.06 -4.72 -6.71
C ALA A 86 -1.09 -4.11 -8.12
N ILE A 87 0.01 -3.51 -8.56
CA ILE A 87 0.15 -2.93 -9.90
C ILE A 87 -0.02 -4.02 -10.97
N TYR A 88 0.70 -5.13 -10.82
CA TYR A 88 0.59 -6.26 -11.74
C TYR A 88 -0.85 -6.76 -11.87
N ARG A 89 -1.57 -6.90 -10.76
CA ARG A 89 -2.98 -7.31 -10.75
C ARG A 89 -3.88 -6.30 -11.45
N ILE A 90 -3.68 -4.99 -11.25
CA ILE A 90 -4.43 -3.93 -11.94
C ILE A 90 -4.19 -3.99 -13.46
N CYS A 91 -2.94 -4.11 -13.90
CA CYS A 91 -2.60 -4.21 -15.33
C CYS A 91 -3.24 -5.45 -15.98
N ARG A 92 -3.15 -6.61 -15.31
CA ARG A 92 -3.79 -7.85 -15.77
C ARG A 92 -5.31 -7.75 -15.78
N LEU A 93 -5.91 -7.00 -14.86
CA LEU A 93 -7.34 -6.73 -14.84
C LEU A 93 -7.79 -5.87 -16.03
N ASN A 94 -6.94 -4.97 -16.50
CA ASN A 94 -7.23 -4.08 -17.62
C ASN A 94 -6.69 -4.59 -18.98
N THR A 95 -6.15 -5.82 -19.02
CA THR A 95 -5.54 -6.43 -20.22
C THR A 95 -4.41 -5.56 -20.81
N GLN A 96 -3.70 -4.81 -19.95
CA GLN A 96 -2.57 -3.96 -20.32
C GLN A 96 -1.25 -4.70 -20.05
N ASP A 97 -0.17 -4.28 -20.70
CA ASP A 97 1.15 -4.83 -20.44
C ASP A 97 1.67 -4.38 -19.06
N PRO A 98 2.01 -5.32 -18.16
CA PRO A 98 2.38 -4.98 -16.78
C PRO A 98 3.80 -4.40 -16.67
N TRP A 99 4.66 -4.63 -17.67
CA TRP A 99 6.09 -4.31 -17.55
C TRP A 99 6.37 -2.81 -17.53
N ARG A 100 5.62 -1.99 -18.27
CA ARG A 100 5.85 -0.53 -18.31
C ARG A 100 5.53 0.13 -16.97
N PRO A 101 4.36 -0.06 -16.34
CA PRO A 101 4.07 0.54 -15.04
C PRO A 101 5.00 0.03 -13.94
N MET A 102 5.32 -1.27 -13.96
CA MET A 102 6.26 -1.87 -13.02
C MET A 102 7.67 -1.30 -13.17
N LEU A 103 8.11 -0.94 -14.38
CA LEU A 103 9.40 -0.27 -14.60
C LEU A 103 9.41 1.19 -14.14
N VAL A 104 8.31 1.91 -14.32
CA VAL A 104 8.19 3.30 -13.82
C VAL A 104 8.30 3.31 -12.31
N VAL A 105 7.54 2.44 -11.64
CA VAL A 105 7.62 2.27 -10.19
C VAL A 105 9.00 1.77 -9.80
N ALA A 106 9.47 0.69 -10.45
CA ALA A 106 10.85 0.27 -10.74
C ALA A 106 11.95 1.30 -10.43
N SER A 107 11.96 2.31 -11.30
CA SER A 107 12.95 3.36 -11.39
C SER A 107 12.71 4.56 -10.47
N SER A 108 11.58 4.62 -9.77
CA SER A 108 11.21 5.77 -8.95
C SER A 108 12.10 5.87 -7.70
N TYR A 109 12.81 7.00 -7.58
CA TYR A 109 13.60 7.34 -6.39
C TYR A 109 12.76 7.33 -5.12
N ALA A 110 11.54 7.90 -5.17
CA ALA A 110 10.65 7.96 -4.01
C ALA A 110 10.30 6.55 -3.51
N VAL A 111 10.04 5.61 -4.41
CA VAL A 111 9.78 4.21 -4.05
C VAL A 111 11.03 3.57 -3.48
N ALA A 112 12.20 3.79 -4.10
CA ALA A 112 13.46 3.23 -3.63
C ALA A 112 13.86 3.72 -2.23
N VAL A 113 13.56 4.97 -1.86
CA VAL A 113 13.92 5.55 -0.55
C VAL A 113 12.85 5.32 0.49
N TYR A 114 11.59 5.61 0.19
CA TYR A 114 10.52 5.51 1.19
C TYR A 114 10.08 4.07 1.43
N HIS A 115 10.23 3.16 0.46
CA HIS A 115 9.83 1.75 0.65
C HIS A 115 10.89 0.87 1.31
N THR A 116 12.13 1.35 1.39
CA THR A 116 13.25 0.59 1.99
C THR A 116 13.55 0.99 3.43
N ARG A 117 12.82 1.94 4.03
CA ARG A 117 13.10 2.39 5.41
C ARG A 117 11.85 2.75 6.21
N SER A 118 10.82 3.31 5.56
CA SER A 118 9.69 3.88 6.30
C SER A 118 8.44 3.00 6.39
N PHE A 119 8.12 2.54 7.60
CA PHE A 119 7.03 1.57 7.86
C PHE A 119 5.64 2.17 7.64
N SER A 120 5.42 3.42 8.05
CA SER A 120 4.10 4.03 7.94
C SER A 120 3.80 4.54 6.52
N ASN A 121 4.81 5.04 5.78
CA ASN A 121 4.62 5.49 4.38
C ASN A 121 4.36 4.31 3.42
N THR A 122 4.91 3.14 3.74
CA THR A 122 4.76 1.93 2.94
C THR A 122 3.38 1.29 3.09
N ILE A 123 2.85 1.25 4.31
CA ILE A 123 1.48 0.78 4.57
C ILE A 123 0.47 1.58 3.74
N GLU A 124 0.62 2.89 3.68
CA GLU A 124 -0.25 3.76 2.87
C GLU A 124 -0.17 3.39 1.37
N SER A 125 1.04 3.23 0.84
CA SER A 125 1.26 2.84 -0.56
C SER A 125 0.63 1.47 -0.90
N ILE A 126 0.77 0.50 0.01
CA ILE A 126 0.18 -0.84 -0.12
C ILE A 126 -1.35 -0.74 -0.13
N LEU A 127 -1.92 -0.07 0.86
CA LEU A 127 -3.37 0.05 0.98
C LEU A 127 -3.97 0.77 -0.22
N ILE A 128 -3.34 1.84 -0.72
CA ILE A 128 -3.78 2.53 -1.96
C ILE A 128 -3.76 1.55 -3.15
N GLY A 129 -2.69 0.79 -3.32
CA GLY A 129 -2.58 -0.21 -4.39
C GLY A 129 -3.69 -1.25 -4.34
N PHE A 130 -3.99 -1.79 -3.15
CA PHE A 130 -5.06 -2.78 -2.96
C PHE A 130 -6.46 -2.18 -3.07
N VAL A 131 -6.69 -0.94 -2.63
CA VAL A 131 -7.96 -0.21 -2.82
C VAL A 131 -8.21 0.00 -4.32
N LEU A 132 -7.21 0.46 -5.07
CA LEU A 132 -7.33 0.61 -6.53
C LEU A 132 -7.58 -0.73 -7.22
N TRP A 133 -6.84 -1.78 -6.86
CA TRP A 133 -7.07 -3.12 -7.38
C TRP A 133 -8.50 -3.61 -7.10
N SER A 134 -8.99 -3.46 -5.87
CA SER A 134 -10.35 -3.84 -5.47
C SER A 134 -11.41 -3.06 -6.26
N PHE A 135 -11.19 -1.76 -6.49
CA PHE A 135 -12.07 -0.92 -7.30
C PHE A 135 -12.13 -1.39 -8.76
N PHE A 136 -10.98 -1.61 -9.42
CA PHE A 136 -10.96 -2.09 -10.81
C PHE A 136 -11.58 -3.50 -10.95
N ASP A 137 -11.30 -4.38 -9.98
CA ASP A 137 -11.92 -5.70 -9.93
C ASP A 137 -13.45 -5.61 -9.85
N LEU A 138 -13.96 -4.72 -9.00
CA LEU A 138 -15.38 -4.44 -8.83
C LEU A 138 -16.03 -3.88 -10.11
N VAL A 139 -15.38 -2.92 -10.78
CA VAL A 139 -15.85 -2.33 -12.04
C VAL A 139 -15.95 -3.39 -13.14
N ARG A 140 -14.96 -4.29 -13.23
CA ARG A 140 -14.91 -5.39 -14.21
C ARG A 140 -16.00 -6.43 -13.99
N HIS A 141 -16.32 -6.73 -12.73
CA HIS A 141 -17.31 -7.76 -12.38
C HIS A 141 -18.76 -7.27 -12.35
N GLY A 142 -18.99 -5.99 -12.66
CA GLY A 142 -20.32 -5.49 -12.99
C GLY A 142 -20.94 -4.58 -11.95
N LEU A 143 -20.14 -3.69 -11.35
CA LEU A 143 -20.65 -2.52 -10.64
C LEU A 143 -21.78 -1.83 -11.45
N GLY A 144 -22.92 -1.52 -10.84
CA GLY A 144 -24.03 -0.83 -11.54
C GLY A 144 -24.83 -1.68 -12.55
N LYS A 145 -24.71 -3.02 -12.55
CA LYS A 145 -25.66 -3.89 -13.28
C LYS A 145 -27.01 -3.93 -12.56
N ARG A 146 -28.12 -3.84 -13.33
CA ARG A 146 -29.51 -3.81 -12.84
C ARG A 146 -29.98 -5.08 -12.11
N ALA A 147 -29.25 -6.19 -12.22
CA ALA A 147 -29.60 -7.42 -11.53
C ALA A 147 -29.50 -7.21 -10.01
N ALA A 148 -30.35 -7.89 -9.24
CA ALA A 148 -30.23 -7.88 -7.78
C ALA A 148 -28.78 -8.16 -7.39
N PRO A 149 -28.20 -7.39 -6.46
CA PRO A 149 -26.79 -7.49 -6.13
C PRO A 149 -26.51 -8.94 -5.72
N SER A 150 -25.75 -9.64 -6.57
CA SER A 150 -25.38 -11.00 -6.27
C SER A 150 -24.46 -10.99 -5.04
N TYR A 151 -24.56 -11.99 -4.17
CA TYR A 151 -23.63 -12.23 -3.06
C TYR A 151 -22.14 -11.90 -3.40
N PRO A 152 -21.57 -12.31 -4.55
CA PRO A 152 -20.18 -11.99 -4.87
C PRO A 152 -19.91 -10.49 -5.11
N LEU A 153 -20.90 -9.71 -5.55
CA LEU A 153 -20.75 -8.27 -5.77
C LEU A 153 -20.75 -7.52 -4.43
N VAL A 154 -21.65 -7.89 -3.51
CA VAL A 154 -21.73 -7.32 -2.15
C VAL A 154 -20.42 -7.56 -1.39
N ARG A 155 -19.85 -8.76 -1.52
CA ARG A 155 -18.55 -9.08 -0.90
C ARG A 155 -17.41 -8.19 -1.42
N ARG A 156 -17.41 -7.86 -2.71
CA ARG A 156 -16.38 -7.00 -3.33
C ARG A 156 -16.54 -5.54 -2.92
N THR A 157 -17.77 -5.03 -2.82
CA THR A 157 -18.02 -3.68 -2.29
C THR A 157 -17.66 -3.58 -0.81
N ALA A 158 -17.98 -4.62 -0.02
CA ALA A 158 -17.60 -4.68 1.39
C ALA A 158 -16.08 -4.74 1.57
N LEU A 159 -15.36 -5.50 0.72
CA LEU A 159 -13.90 -5.52 0.70
C LEU A 159 -13.29 -4.15 0.36
N LEU A 160 -13.85 -3.45 -0.64
CA LEU A 160 -13.40 -2.11 -0.99
C LEU A 160 -13.55 -1.15 0.21
N GLY A 161 -14.72 -1.14 0.84
CA GLY A 161 -15.00 -0.31 2.01
C GLY A 161 -14.12 -0.66 3.22
N SER A 162 -13.89 -1.94 3.48
CA SER A 162 -13.04 -2.37 4.61
C SER A 162 -11.59 -1.96 4.41
N LEU A 163 -11.05 -2.10 3.19
CA LEU A 163 -9.70 -1.65 2.86
C LEU A 163 -9.54 -0.13 3.02
N MET A 164 -10.53 0.65 2.59
CA MET A 164 -10.53 2.11 2.77
C MET A 164 -10.60 2.50 4.24
N MET A 165 -11.39 1.79 5.05
CA MET A 165 -11.50 2.03 6.49
C MET A 165 -10.18 1.70 7.21
N VAL A 166 -9.56 0.57 6.90
CA VAL A 166 -8.22 0.22 7.43
C VAL A 166 -7.20 1.29 7.05
N GLY A 167 -7.26 1.80 5.81
CA GLY A 167 -6.43 2.91 5.37
C GLY A 167 -6.64 4.20 6.16
N LEU A 168 -7.88 4.55 6.46
CA LEU A 168 -8.22 5.72 7.26
C LEU A 168 -7.69 5.63 8.69
N PHE A 169 -7.75 4.45 9.31
CA PHE A 169 -7.15 4.21 10.63
C PHE A 169 -5.62 4.19 10.59
N ALA A 170 -5.01 3.73 9.49
CA ALA A 170 -3.57 3.75 9.33
C ALA A 170 -3.07 5.20 9.23
N ARG A 171 -3.72 6.04 8.41
CA ARG A 171 -3.39 7.46 8.23
C ARG A 171 -4.57 8.31 7.77
N ILE A 172 -4.66 9.53 8.29
CA ILE A 172 -5.68 10.51 7.89
C ILE A 172 -5.52 11.01 6.44
N THR A 173 -4.30 10.97 5.89
CA THR A 173 -3.99 11.35 4.49
C THR A 173 -4.71 10.44 3.48
N MET A 174 -5.05 9.21 3.88
CA MET A 174 -5.78 8.26 3.04
C MET A 174 -7.14 8.79 2.57
N VAL A 175 -7.75 9.71 3.32
CA VAL A 175 -9.01 10.37 2.92
C VAL A 175 -8.88 11.01 1.55
N PHE A 176 -7.79 11.74 1.30
CA PHE A 176 -7.57 12.44 0.04
C PHE A 176 -7.42 11.48 -1.15
N PHE A 177 -6.76 10.33 -0.94
CA PHE A 177 -6.63 9.30 -1.97
C PHE A 177 -7.94 8.53 -2.21
N CYS A 178 -8.81 8.43 -1.19
CA CYS A 178 -10.10 7.77 -1.28
C CYS A 178 -11.14 8.60 -2.05
N ILE A 179 -11.13 9.93 -1.91
CA ILE A 179 -12.09 10.84 -2.57
C ILE A 179 -12.24 10.55 -4.09
N PRO A 180 -11.18 10.56 -4.91
CA PRO A 180 -11.33 10.32 -6.35
C PRO A 180 -11.89 8.92 -6.66
N ILE A 181 -11.61 7.93 -5.81
CA ILE A 181 -12.12 6.55 -5.97
C ILE A 181 -13.61 6.49 -5.66
N VAL A 182 -14.06 7.18 -4.60
CA VAL A 182 -15.50 7.30 -4.27
C VAL A 182 -16.24 8.04 -5.38
N LEU A 183 -15.68 9.15 -5.88
CA LEU A 183 -16.27 9.89 -6.99
C LEU A 183 -16.36 9.03 -8.25
N ALA A 184 -15.30 8.26 -8.58
CA ALA A 184 -15.31 7.33 -9.69
C ALA A 184 -16.33 6.20 -9.50
N PHE A 185 -16.49 5.69 -8.27
CA PHE A 185 -17.52 4.70 -7.94
C PHE A 185 -18.92 5.24 -8.22
N CYS A 186 -19.25 6.42 -7.69
CA CYS A 186 -20.54 7.07 -7.91
C CYS A 186 -20.78 7.34 -9.40
N TYR A 187 -19.77 7.85 -10.11
CA TYR A 187 -19.85 8.10 -11.55
C TYR A 187 -20.10 6.84 -12.37
N VAL A 188 -19.42 5.72 -12.07
CA VAL A 188 -19.62 4.45 -12.79
C VAL A 188 -21.01 3.88 -12.53
N VAL A 189 -21.51 3.99 -11.30
CA VAL A 189 -22.88 3.59 -10.93
C VAL A 189 -23.91 4.43 -11.68
N ASP A 190 -23.71 5.75 -11.73
CA ASP A 190 -24.60 6.68 -12.43
C ASP A 190 -24.60 6.44 -13.95
N GLN A 191 -23.43 6.38 -14.59
CA GLN A 191 -23.34 6.14 -16.04
C GLN A 191 -24.00 4.83 -16.49
N ARG A 192 -23.81 3.76 -15.71
CA ARG A 192 -24.40 2.45 -16.03
C ARG A 192 -25.92 2.43 -15.79
N SER A 193 -26.41 3.32 -14.94
CA SER A 193 -27.85 3.57 -14.73
C SER A 193 -28.43 4.46 -15.83
N GLY A 194 -27.76 5.55 -16.20
CA GLY A 194 -28.22 6.58 -17.14
C GLY A 194 -28.15 6.20 -18.62
N ARG A 195 -27.14 5.44 -19.08
CA ARG A 195 -27.04 4.97 -20.49
C ARG A 195 -28.23 4.12 -20.96
N ARG A 196 -29.10 3.68 -20.05
CA ARG A 196 -30.31 2.91 -20.36
C ARG A 196 -31.61 3.71 -20.33
N ALA A 197 -31.62 4.94 -19.79
CA ALA A 197 -32.76 5.87 -19.93
C ALA A 197 -32.81 6.51 -21.33
N ALA A 198 -31.65 6.63 -21.98
CA ALA A 198 -31.53 7.16 -23.34
C ALA A 198 -31.80 6.13 -24.46
N GLY A 199 -31.93 4.83 -24.13
CA GLY A 199 -32.13 3.74 -25.10
C GLY A 199 -33.53 3.12 -25.09
N SER A 200 -34.52 3.79 -24.50
CA SER A 200 -35.90 3.29 -24.35
C SER A 200 -36.94 4.11 -25.13
N TRP A 201 -36.55 4.69 -26.26
CA TRP A 201 -37.46 5.35 -27.21
C TRP A 201 -37.38 4.64 -28.56
#